data_AF-A0A378LME0-F1
#
_entry.id   AF-A0A378LME0-F1
#
_cell.length_a   1.000
_cell.length_b   1.000
_cell.length_c   1.000
_cell.angle_alpha   90.00
_cell.angle_beta   90.00
_cell.angle_gamma   90.00
#
_symmetry.space_group_name_H-M   'P 1'
#
loop_
_entity.id
_entity.type
_entity.pdbx_description
1 polymer ?
#
loop_
_entity_poly.entity_id
_entity_poly.type
_entity_poly.pdbx_seq_one_letter_code
_entity_poly.pdbx_strand_id
1 'polypeptide(L)'
;MSWLWMELTKIYGTLFLTKFGTHDNGTWFDTLKGLTPKALESGMERLRNLSGNGKFAEYPPNCLQFKALCMAFYDDLKLPKASDAYWEFKNSVRKAIPRWSHPVIEFVAKKMPFDFFSIDDDGEAYRKFKDKYEQVCHLIQQGHELPKIEAPHRIKPARNIEVGDGYLNQIKQHIGA
;
A
#
# COMPACT_ATOMS: atom_id res chain seq x y z
N MET A 1 0.84 -24.27 -6.33
CA MET A 1 2.03 -25.10 -5.97
C MET A 1 2.88 -25.50 -7.17
N SER A 2 2.32 -25.97 -8.29
CA SER A 2 3.12 -26.32 -9.49
C SER A 2 4.07 -25.21 -9.96
N TRP A 3 3.59 -23.96 -10.03
CA TRP A 3 4.44 -22.80 -10.37
C TRP A 3 5.65 -22.63 -9.45
N LEU A 4 5.46 -22.70 -8.12
CA LEU A 4 6.55 -22.55 -7.16
C LEU A 4 7.61 -23.66 -7.34
N TRP A 5 7.17 -24.89 -7.58
CA TRP A 5 8.07 -26.02 -7.83
C TRP A 5 8.91 -25.82 -9.10
N MET A 6 8.28 -25.30 -10.17
CA MET A 6 8.99 -24.96 -11.40
C MET A 6 10.03 -23.86 -11.16
N GLU A 7 9.70 -22.80 -10.43
CA GLU A 7 10.62 -21.69 -10.17
C GLU A 7 11.82 -22.11 -9.30
N LEU A 8 11.58 -22.89 -8.24
CA LEU A 8 12.65 -23.43 -7.41
C LEU A 8 13.54 -24.40 -8.20
N THR A 9 12.97 -25.20 -9.09
CA THR A 9 13.72 -26.09 -9.99
C THR A 9 14.55 -25.29 -11.00
N LYS A 10 14.06 -24.16 -11.52
CA LYS A 10 14.84 -23.30 -12.43
C LYS A 10 16.07 -22.70 -11.74
N ILE A 11 15.97 -22.35 -10.46
CA ILE A 11 17.07 -21.72 -9.71
C ILE A 11 18.10 -22.73 -9.23
N TYR A 12 17.64 -23.86 -8.68
CA TYR A 12 18.49 -24.82 -7.99
C TYR A 12 18.74 -26.12 -8.76
N GLY A 13 18.02 -26.33 -9.86
CA GLY A 13 18.14 -27.52 -10.70
C GLY A 13 17.93 -28.82 -9.91
N THR A 14 18.83 -29.77 -10.15
CA THR A 14 18.80 -31.11 -9.55
C THR A 14 18.95 -31.09 -8.03
N LEU A 15 19.61 -30.07 -7.44
CA LEU A 15 19.78 -29.98 -5.99
C LEU A 15 18.43 -29.88 -5.26
N PHE A 16 17.49 -29.12 -5.83
CA PHE A 16 16.15 -28.99 -5.27
C PHE A 16 15.36 -30.29 -5.43
N LEU A 17 15.41 -30.90 -6.61
CA LEU A 17 14.69 -32.14 -6.91
C LEU A 17 15.18 -33.32 -6.06
N THR A 18 16.49 -33.45 -5.85
CA THR A 18 17.05 -34.51 -4.99
C THR A 18 16.60 -34.35 -3.54
N LYS A 19 16.46 -33.10 -3.06
CA LYS A 19 16.12 -32.82 -1.66
C LYS A 19 14.62 -32.91 -1.37
N PHE A 20 13.77 -32.47 -2.30
CA PHE A 20 12.33 -32.30 -2.06
C PHE A 20 11.45 -33.13 -3.00
N GLY A 21 12.02 -33.78 -4.01
CA GLY A 21 11.30 -34.55 -5.02
C GLY A 21 10.79 -33.72 -6.20
N THR A 22 10.18 -34.41 -7.16
CA THR A 22 9.60 -33.81 -8.39
C THR A 22 8.28 -33.08 -8.16
N HIS A 23 7.64 -33.31 -7.02
CA HIS A 23 6.41 -32.65 -6.58
C HIS A 23 6.39 -32.48 -5.06
N ASP A 24 5.59 -31.53 -4.57
CA ASP A 24 5.34 -31.38 -3.14
C ASP A 24 4.64 -32.62 -2.58
N ASN A 25 5.10 -33.08 -1.42
CA ASN A 25 4.48 -34.18 -0.67
C ASN A 25 3.37 -33.70 0.29
N GLY A 26 3.02 -32.41 0.24
CA GLY A 26 2.02 -31.76 1.09
C GLY A 26 2.64 -30.83 2.15
N THR A 27 3.92 -31.01 2.47
CA THR A 27 4.60 -30.21 3.51
C THR A 27 4.67 -28.73 3.13
N TRP A 28 4.99 -28.42 1.88
CA TRP A 28 5.07 -27.02 1.44
C TRP A 28 3.68 -26.40 1.33
N PHE A 29 2.69 -27.13 0.83
CA PHE A 29 1.31 -26.68 0.80
C PHE A 29 0.82 -26.33 2.20
N ASP A 30 0.96 -27.22 3.18
CA ASP A 30 0.51 -26.96 4.55
C ASP A 30 1.23 -25.78 5.21
N THR A 31 2.52 -25.59 4.88
CA THR A 31 3.32 -24.49 5.41
C THR A 31 2.88 -23.14 4.82
N LEU A 32 2.53 -23.12 3.54
CA LEU A 32 2.33 -21.91 2.73
C LEU A 32 0.85 -21.58 2.43
N LYS A 33 -0.11 -22.46 2.72
CA LYS A 33 -1.54 -22.29 2.37
C LYS A 33 -2.19 -21.01 2.92
N GLY A 34 -1.63 -20.41 3.97
CA GLY A 34 -2.12 -19.15 4.54
C GLY A 34 -1.53 -17.89 3.89
N LEU A 35 -0.61 -18.03 2.94
CA LEU A 35 0.02 -16.90 2.25
C LEU A 35 -0.75 -16.50 1.01
N THR A 36 -0.75 -15.21 0.73
CA THR A 36 -1.39 -14.66 -0.47
C THR A 36 -0.47 -14.87 -1.69
N PRO A 37 -1.03 -14.92 -2.91
CA PRO A 37 -0.22 -15.03 -4.13
C PRO A 37 0.88 -13.96 -4.21
N LYS A 38 0.58 -12.71 -3.82
CA LYS A 38 1.55 -11.62 -3.81
C LYS A 38 2.69 -11.82 -2.81
N ALA A 39 2.39 -12.38 -1.63
CA ALA A 39 3.42 -12.73 -0.65
C ALA A 39 4.34 -13.86 -1.17
N LEU A 40 3.78 -14.83 -1.90
CA LEU A 40 4.55 -15.88 -2.57
C LEU A 40 5.45 -15.31 -3.67
N GLU A 41 4.93 -14.42 -4.51
CA GLU A 41 5.70 -13.72 -5.55
C GLU A 41 6.83 -12.88 -4.96
N SER A 42 6.54 -12.10 -3.92
CA SER A 42 7.54 -11.28 -3.20
C SER A 42 8.63 -12.14 -2.56
N GLY A 43 8.26 -13.25 -1.92
CA GLY A 43 9.22 -14.20 -1.36
C GLY A 43 10.11 -14.83 -2.44
N MET A 44 9.55 -15.12 -3.61
CA MET A 44 10.28 -15.65 -4.76
C MET A 44 11.26 -14.62 -5.34
N GLU A 45 10.86 -13.35 -5.46
CA GLU A 45 11.74 -12.26 -5.88
C GLU A 45 12.91 -12.07 -4.89
N ARG A 46 12.61 -12.02 -3.59
CA ARG A 46 13.63 -11.95 -2.54
C ARG A 46 14.61 -13.12 -2.60
N LEU A 47 14.09 -14.33 -2.82
CA LEU A 47 14.92 -15.52 -2.96
C LEU A 47 15.86 -15.42 -4.17
N ARG A 48 15.38 -14.95 -5.33
CA ARG A 48 16.24 -14.73 -6.51
C ARG A 48 17.33 -13.70 -6.25
N ASN A 49 17.02 -12.62 -5.55
CA ASN A 49 17.99 -11.61 -5.18
C ASN A 49 19.05 -12.16 -4.22
N LEU A 50 18.70 -13.10 -3.35
CA LEU A 50 19.62 -13.75 -2.42
C LEU A 50 20.40 -14.93 -3.03
N SER A 51 19.93 -15.51 -4.13
CA SER A 51 20.62 -16.63 -4.79
C SER A 51 21.85 -16.19 -5.59
N GLY A 52 22.02 -14.90 -5.90
CA GLY A 52 23.18 -14.41 -6.66
C GLY A 52 24.47 -14.26 -5.85
N ASN A 53 24.37 -14.13 -4.53
CA ASN A 53 25.47 -13.63 -3.68
C ASN A 53 25.21 -13.84 -2.17
N GLY A 54 24.21 -14.63 -1.79
CA GLY A 54 23.80 -14.82 -0.41
C GLY A 54 23.65 -16.28 0.01
N LYS A 55 23.09 -16.46 1.23
CA LYS A 55 22.89 -17.74 1.92
C LYS A 55 22.17 -18.83 1.10
N PHE A 56 21.43 -18.43 0.06
CA PHE A 56 20.65 -19.33 -0.78
C PHE A 56 21.23 -19.49 -2.19
N ALA A 57 22.50 -19.13 -2.41
CA ALA A 57 23.20 -19.38 -3.67
C ALA A 57 23.59 -20.86 -3.82
N GLU A 58 24.07 -21.47 -2.73
CA GLU A 58 24.58 -22.85 -2.76
C GLU A 58 23.51 -23.90 -2.46
N TYR A 59 22.50 -23.57 -1.65
CA TYR A 59 21.49 -24.52 -1.20
C TYR A 59 20.07 -23.96 -1.28
N PRO A 60 19.10 -24.78 -1.73
CA PRO A 60 17.70 -24.38 -1.75
C PRO A 60 17.17 -24.16 -0.33
N PRO A 61 16.31 -23.14 -0.12
CA PRO A 61 15.66 -22.92 1.17
C PRO A 61 14.74 -24.10 1.52
N ASN A 62 14.61 -24.39 2.81
CA ASN A 62 13.51 -25.23 3.28
C ASN A 62 12.18 -24.44 3.31
N CYS A 63 11.06 -25.13 3.50
CA CYS A 63 9.74 -24.50 3.46
C CYS A 63 9.56 -23.37 4.50
N LEU A 64 10.15 -23.48 5.69
CA LEU A 64 10.06 -22.46 6.74
C LEU A 64 10.91 -21.23 6.40
N GLN A 65 12.10 -21.44 5.84
CA GLN A 65 12.95 -20.36 5.35
C GLN A 65 12.28 -19.61 4.21
N PHE A 66 11.65 -20.32 3.27
CA PHE A 66 10.90 -19.69 2.19
C PHE A 66 9.68 -18.92 2.73
N LYS A 67 8.93 -19.50 3.68
CA LYS A 67 7.82 -18.81 4.35
C LYS A 67 8.27 -17.50 5.00
N ALA A 68 9.42 -17.49 5.66
CA ALA A 68 9.97 -16.26 6.25
C ALA A 68 10.26 -15.18 5.20
N LEU A 69 10.78 -15.57 4.03
CA LEU A 69 10.97 -14.64 2.90
C LEU A 69 9.64 -14.07 2.39
N CYS A 70 8.60 -14.90 2.31
CA CYS A 70 7.26 -14.44 1.94
C CYS A 70 6.64 -13.50 2.98
N MET A 71 6.86 -13.76 4.26
CA MET A 71 6.27 -12.94 5.34
C MET A 71 6.80 -11.51 5.36
N ALA A 72 8.03 -11.29 4.90
CA ALA A 72 8.60 -9.95 4.78
C ALA A 72 7.78 -9.01 3.86
N PHE A 73 6.94 -9.56 2.97
CA PHE A 73 5.96 -8.77 2.21
C PHE A 73 5.04 -7.95 3.15
N TYR A 74 4.53 -8.57 4.21
CA TYR A 74 3.60 -7.91 5.12
C TYR A 74 4.29 -6.84 5.97
N ASP A 75 5.56 -7.05 6.31
CA ASP A 75 6.37 -6.08 7.05
C ASP A 75 6.69 -4.84 6.19
N ASP A 76 6.93 -5.04 4.89
CA ASP A 76 7.18 -3.96 3.93
C ASP A 76 5.96 -3.06 3.72
N LEU A 77 4.74 -3.59 3.89
CA LEU A 77 3.51 -2.80 3.72
C LEU A 77 3.43 -1.65 4.72
N LYS A 78 4.14 -1.73 5.87
CA LYS A 78 4.23 -0.68 6.90
C LYS A 78 2.91 0.04 7.18
N LEU A 79 1.82 -0.73 7.24
CA LEU A 79 0.47 -0.16 7.35
C LEU A 79 0.33 0.56 8.71
N PRO A 80 -0.09 1.84 8.71
CA PRO A 80 -0.30 2.56 9.96
C PRO A 80 -1.46 1.93 10.76
N LYS A 81 -1.46 2.16 12.08
CA LYS A 81 -2.60 1.78 12.91
C LYS A 81 -3.81 2.64 12.54
N ALA A 82 -5.00 2.08 12.65
CA ALA A 82 -6.25 2.80 12.33
C ALA A 82 -6.40 4.10 13.14
N SER A 83 -5.97 4.11 14.40
CA SER A 83 -5.95 5.30 15.27
C SER A 83 -5.08 6.41 14.68
N ASP A 84 -3.86 6.07 14.29
CA ASP A 84 -2.86 7.03 13.82
C ASP A 84 -3.27 7.58 12.45
N ALA A 85 -3.77 6.68 11.58
CA ALA A 85 -4.35 7.04 10.29
C ALA A 85 -5.56 7.97 10.41
N TYR A 86 -6.43 7.76 11.41
CA TYR A 86 -7.59 8.62 11.65
C TYR A 86 -7.18 10.02 12.13
N TRP A 87 -6.23 10.11 13.06
CA TRP A 87 -5.71 11.39 13.54
C TRP A 87 -5.05 12.18 12.40
N GLU A 88 -4.27 11.50 11.57
CA GLU A 88 -3.67 12.11 10.39
C GLU A 88 -4.73 12.58 9.39
N PHE A 89 -5.75 11.76 9.12
CA PHE A 89 -6.90 12.13 8.30
C PHE A 89 -7.54 13.43 8.79
N LYS A 90 -7.93 13.49 10.06
CA LYS A 90 -8.59 14.67 10.66
C LYS A 90 -7.72 15.92 10.58
N ASN A 91 -6.42 15.79 10.85
CA ASN A 91 -5.47 16.90 10.79
C ASN A 91 -5.16 17.37 9.36
N SER A 92 -5.27 16.47 8.38
CA SER A 92 -4.95 16.74 6.98
C SER A 92 -6.12 17.34 6.21
N VAL A 93 -7.36 17.03 6.56
CA VAL A 93 -8.57 17.60 5.93
C VAL A 93 -8.64 19.12 6.08
N ARG A 94 -8.05 19.68 7.14
CA ARG A 94 -8.00 21.14 7.38
C ARG A 94 -6.90 21.85 6.59
N LYS A 95 -6.01 21.12 5.90
CA LYS A 95 -4.86 21.67 5.18
C LYS A 95 -5.18 21.80 3.69
N ALA A 96 -4.80 22.92 3.08
CA ALA A 96 -4.94 23.13 1.64
C ALA A 96 -4.12 22.12 0.80
N ILE A 97 -3.00 21.63 1.34
CA ILE A 97 -2.15 20.61 0.71
C ILE A 97 -1.82 19.55 1.78
N PRO A 98 -2.61 18.48 1.89
CA PRO A 98 -2.34 17.42 2.84
C PRO A 98 -1.08 16.64 2.42
N ARG A 99 -0.18 16.41 3.36
CA ARG A 99 0.97 15.50 3.20
C ARG A 99 0.66 14.23 3.98
N TRP A 100 0.40 13.16 3.25
CA TRP A 100 0.05 11.86 3.80
C TRP A 100 1.32 11.05 4.12
N SER A 101 1.37 10.40 5.28
CA SER A 101 2.46 9.51 5.69
C SER A 101 2.42 8.19 4.93
N HIS A 102 1.22 7.74 4.54
CA HIS A 102 1.02 6.50 3.82
C HIS A 102 -0.05 6.65 2.72
N PRO A 103 0.16 6.09 1.51
CA PRO A 103 -0.81 6.17 0.40
C PRO A 103 -2.19 5.61 0.72
N VAL A 104 -2.27 4.63 1.63
CA VAL A 104 -3.56 4.06 2.07
C VAL A 104 -4.44 5.09 2.76
N ILE A 105 -3.86 6.03 3.51
CA ILE A 105 -4.61 7.07 4.22
C ILE A 105 -5.21 8.03 3.19
N GLU A 106 -4.43 8.43 2.18
CA GLU A 106 -4.91 9.24 1.06
C GLU A 106 -6.05 8.54 0.30
N PHE A 107 -5.91 7.24 0.05
CA PHE A 107 -6.93 6.46 -0.64
C PHE A 107 -8.25 6.41 0.13
N VAL A 108 -8.18 6.06 1.41
CA VAL A 108 -9.36 6.01 2.28
C VAL A 108 -9.97 7.41 2.36
N ALA A 109 -9.16 8.45 2.57
CA ALA A 109 -9.62 9.83 2.68
C ALA A 109 -10.43 10.30 1.46
N LYS A 110 -9.96 10.00 0.26
CA LYS A 110 -10.63 10.36 -1.00
C LYS A 110 -11.86 9.50 -1.30
N LYS A 111 -11.98 8.33 -0.68
CA LYS A 111 -13.14 7.43 -0.80
C LYS A 111 -14.19 7.67 0.29
N MET A 112 -13.91 8.49 1.30
CA MET A 112 -14.91 8.86 2.30
C MET A 112 -16.01 9.72 1.65
N PRO A 113 -17.27 9.48 1.99
CA PRO A 113 -18.39 10.26 1.47
C PRO A 113 -18.41 11.67 2.10
N PHE A 114 -19.00 12.64 1.40
CA PHE A 114 -18.97 14.05 1.83
C PHE A 114 -19.72 14.32 3.15
N ASP A 115 -20.74 13.52 3.44
CA ASP A 115 -21.51 13.53 4.69
C ASP A 115 -20.66 13.12 5.91
N PHE A 116 -19.56 12.38 5.70
CA PHE A 116 -18.62 12.02 6.75
C PHE A 116 -18.04 13.24 7.46
N PHE A 117 -17.81 14.35 6.74
CA PHE A 117 -17.25 15.57 7.30
C PHE A 117 -18.24 16.35 8.17
N SER A 118 -19.52 16.01 8.13
CA SER A 118 -20.58 16.63 8.93
C SER A 118 -20.89 15.88 10.22
N ILE A 119 -20.16 14.80 10.53
CA ILE A 119 -20.34 14.03 11.76
C ILE A 119 -19.66 14.76 12.92
N ASP A 120 -20.45 15.24 13.88
CA ASP A 120 -19.95 15.93 15.08
C ASP A 120 -19.43 14.97 16.16
N ASP A 121 -19.95 13.72 16.20
CA ASP A 121 -19.48 12.68 17.12
C ASP A 121 -18.18 12.03 16.60
N ASP A 122 -17.06 12.36 17.24
CA ASP A 122 -15.74 11.83 16.90
C ASP A 122 -15.65 10.30 17.08
N GLY A 123 -16.41 9.72 18.01
CA GLY A 123 -16.45 8.28 18.22
C GLY A 123 -17.14 7.54 17.06
N GLU A 124 -18.26 8.09 16.58
CA GLU A 124 -18.96 7.56 15.41
C GLU A 124 -18.13 7.74 14.13
N ALA A 125 -17.52 8.91 13.94
CA ALA A 125 -16.63 9.20 12.82
C ALA A 125 -15.43 8.25 12.79
N TYR A 126 -14.76 8.05 13.93
CA TYR A 126 -13.66 7.09 14.05
C TYR A 126 -14.10 5.68 13.68
N ARG A 127 -15.25 5.20 14.16
CA ARG A 127 -15.74 3.85 13.88
C ARG A 127 -15.98 3.63 12.38
N LYS A 128 -16.63 4.59 11.71
CA LYS A 128 -16.88 4.54 10.25
C LYS A 128 -15.58 4.60 9.45
N PHE A 129 -14.64 5.46 9.84
CA PHE A 129 -13.32 5.52 9.21
C PHE A 129 -12.54 4.21 9.40
N LYS A 130 -12.50 3.70 10.64
CA LYS A 130 -11.79 2.47 11.00
C LYS A 130 -12.28 1.29 10.17
N ASP A 131 -13.59 1.09 10.06
CA ASP A 131 -14.17 0.00 9.26
C ASP A 131 -13.69 0.08 7.80
N LYS A 132 -13.77 1.28 7.19
CA LYS A 132 -13.31 1.45 5.81
C LYS A 132 -11.80 1.26 5.65
N TYR A 133 -11.02 1.77 6.61
CA TYR A 133 -9.58 1.66 6.62
C TYR A 133 -9.13 0.19 6.73
N GLU A 134 -9.70 -0.56 7.67
CA GLU A 134 -9.37 -1.97 7.88
C GLU A 134 -9.77 -2.83 6.67
N GLN A 135 -10.91 -2.55 6.02
CA GLN A 135 -11.28 -3.20 4.77
C GLN A 135 -10.23 -2.98 3.67
N VAL A 136 -9.74 -1.75 3.52
CA VAL A 136 -8.71 -1.43 2.52
C VAL A 136 -7.37 -2.08 2.87
N CYS A 137 -6.96 -2.03 4.15
CA CYS A 137 -5.75 -2.72 4.62
C CYS A 137 -5.82 -4.23 4.35
N HIS A 138 -6.96 -4.86 4.58
CA HIS A 138 -7.18 -6.26 4.29
C HIS A 138 -7.01 -6.58 2.79
N LEU A 139 -7.57 -5.75 1.90
CA LEU A 139 -7.39 -5.91 0.46
C LEU A 139 -5.90 -5.78 0.05
N ILE A 140 -5.18 -4.83 0.63
CA ILE A 140 -3.73 -4.67 0.36
C ILE A 140 -2.95 -5.89 0.86
N GLN A 141 -3.27 -6.39 2.06
CA GLN A 141 -2.66 -7.60 2.60
C GLN A 141 -2.97 -8.83 1.74
N GLN A 142 -4.15 -8.89 1.11
CA GLN A 142 -4.51 -9.90 0.12
C GLN A 142 -3.71 -9.79 -1.19
N GLY A 143 -2.96 -8.70 -1.38
CA GLY A 143 -2.14 -8.46 -2.57
C GLY A 143 -2.82 -7.60 -3.63
N HIS A 144 -3.98 -7.00 -3.33
CA HIS A 144 -4.60 -6.04 -4.23
C HIS A 144 -3.82 -4.72 -4.22
N GLU A 145 -3.52 -4.19 -5.40
CA GLU A 145 -2.87 -2.89 -5.53
C GLU A 145 -3.90 -1.78 -5.31
N LEU A 146 -3.48 -0.74 -4.58
CA LEU A 146 -4.25 0.49 -4.52
C LEU A 146 -4.25 1.11 -5.93
N PRO A 147 -5.41 1.41 -6.53
CA PRO A 147 -5.43 2.10 -7.80
C PRO A 147 -4.71 3.44 -7.63
N LYS A 148 -3.80 3.76 -8.56
CA LYS A 148 -3.15 5.07 -8.61
C LYS A 148 -4.24 6.13 -8.62
N ILE A 149 -4.33 6.87 -7.53
CA ILE A 149 -5.32 7.93 -7.42
C ILE A 149 -4.78 9.07 -8.27
N GLU A 150 -5.31 9.24 -9.48
CA GLU A 150 -5.11 10.47 -10.22
C GLU A 150 -5.53 11.61 -9.29
N ALA A 151 -4.60 12.53 -9.01
CA ALA A 151 -4.90 13.71 -8.23
C ALA A 151 -6.17 14.37 -8.79
N PRO A 152 -7.08 14.88 -7.93
CA PRO A 152 -8.29 15.51 -8.41
C PRO A 152 -7.92 16.54 -9.47
N HIS A 153 -8.51 16.41 -10.67
CA HIS A 153 -8.45 17.43 -11.70
C HIS A 153 -8.82 18.75 -11.04
N ARG A 154 -7.84 19.64 -10.90
CA ARG A 154 -8.04 20.99 -10.39
C ARG A 154 -9.07 21.65 -11.30
N ILE A 155 -10.32 21.80 -10.87
CA ILE A 155 -11.13 22.89 -11.37
C ILE A 155 -10.43 24.13 -10.83
N LYS A 156 -9.55 24.73 -11.64
CA LYS A 156 -9.04 26.07 -11.35
C LYS A 156 -10.28 26.94 -11.21
N PRO A 157 -10.55 27.59 -10.06
CA PRO A 157 -11.59 28.61 -10.04
C PRO A 157 -11.23 29.61 -11.14
N ALA A 158 -12.16 29.88 -12.05
CA ALA A 158 -11.97 30.85 -13.11
C ALA A 158 -11.61 32.17 -12.44
N ARG A 159 -10.33 32.53 -12.52
CA ARG A 159 -9.83 33.79 -12.00
C ARG A 159 -10.42 34.84 -12.94
N ASN A 160 -11.51 35.47 -12.52
CA ASN A 160 -12.08 36.61 -13.25
C ASN A 160 -11.05 37.74 -13.18
N ILE A 161 -10.20 37.82 -14.21
CA ILE A 161 -9.07 38.75 -14.32
C ILE A 161 -9.57 40.19 -14.19
N GLU A 162 -10.78 40.47 -14.68
CA GLU A 162 -11.45 41.77 -14.63
C GLU A 162 -11.68 42.28 -13.19
N VAL A 163 -11.98 41.38 -12.23
CA VAL A 163 -12.20 41.78 -10.84
C VAL A 163 -10.86 42.11 -10.16
N GLY A 164 -9.80 41.35 -10.47
CA GLY A 164 -8.46 41.59 -9.92
C GLY A 164 -7.86 42.93 -10.35
N ASP A 165 -8.01 43.30 -11.62
CA ASP A 165 -7.50 44.56 -12.16
C ASP A 165 -8.28 45.78 -11.65
N GLY A 166 -9.58 45.62 -11.39
CA GLY A 166 -10.41 46.66 -10.77
C GLY A 166 -9.95 47.04 -9.36
N TYR A 167 -9.69 46.05 -8.49
CA TYR A 167 -9.21 46.29 -7.13
C TYR A 167 -7.78 46.87 -7.11
N LEU A 168 -6.90 46.44 -8.01
CA LEU A 168 -5.53 46.97 -8.11
C LEU A 168 -5.50 48.43 -8.59
N ASN A 169 -6.40 48.82 -9.49
CA ASN A 169 -6.54 50.21 -9.94
C ASN A 169 -7.14 51.12 -8.86
N GLN A 170 -8.10 50.62 -8.07
CA GLN A 170 -8.64 51.36 -6.91
C GLN A 170 -7.56 51.61 -5.84
N ILE A 171 -6.71 50.62 -5.57
CA ILE A 171 -5.58 50.76 -4.64
C ILE A 171 -4.55 51.77 -5.18
N LYS A 172 -4.21 51.72 -6.47
CA LYS A 172 -3.33 52.71 -7.10
C LYS A 172 -3.87 54.14 -7.05
N GLN A 173 -5.19 54.33 -7.12
CA GLN A 173 -5.80 55.66 -7.02
C GLN A 173 -5.79 56.21 -5.59
N HIS A 174 -5.78 55.36 -4.56
CA HIS A 174 -5.74 55.80 -3.16
C HIS A 174 -4.33 56.02 -2.62
N ILE A 175 -3.30 55.51 -3.29
CA ILE A 175 -1.89 55.64 -2.90
C ILE A 175 -1.15 56.50 -3.93
N GLY A 176 -1.57 57.75 -4.10
CA GLY A 176 -0.97 58.67 -5.08
C GLY A 176 0.55 58.79 -4.94
N ALA A 177 1.24 58.58 -6.07
CA ALA A 177 2.69 58.65 -6.34
C ALA A 177 3.58 57.56 -5.74
#